data_AF-A0A844Q7F2-F1
#
_entry.id   AF-A0A844Q7F2-F1
#
_cell.length_a   1.000
_cell.length_b   1.000
_cell.length_c   1.000
_cell.angle_alpha   90.00
_cell.angle_beta   90.00
_cell.angle_gamma   90.00
#
_symmetry.space_group_name_H-M   'P 1'
#
loop_
_entity.id
_entity.type
_entity.pdbx_description
1 polymer ?
#
loop_
_entity_poly.entity_id
_entity_poly.type
_entity_poly.pdbx_seq_one_letter_code
_entity_poly.pdbx_strand_id
1 'polypeptide(L)'
;MRTHVWTILFIIIGAALGTYSQSIAYWLDAHVIEGPLYGYLIGTILTSLVFFGLAAWTTYRAGNGRGSLVYYSIIALVGGTVAIWSLFVAAMWAG
;
A
#
# COMPACT_ATOMS: atom_id res chain seq x y z
N MET A 1 21.23 2.91 9.93
CA MET A 1 21.01 1.57 9.35
C MET A 1 19.65 0.98 9.66
N ARG A 2 19.26 0.75 10.93
CA ARG A 2 17.97 0.10 11.27
C ARG A 2 16.74 0.78 10.67
N THR A 3 16.69 2.11 10.64
CA THR A 3 15.53 2.87 10.15
C THR A 3 15.29 2.70 8.64
N HIS A 4 16.35 2.54 7.84
CA HIS A 4 16.22 2.33 6.40
C HIS A 4 15.68 0.95 6.06
N VAL A 5 16.06 -0.07 6.85
CA VAL A 5 15.52 -1.43 6.71
C VAL A 5 14.01 -1.43 6.90
N TRP A 6 13.50 -0.76 7.94
CA TRP A 6 12.06 -0.65 8.20
C TRP A 6 11.31 0.10 7.10
N THR A 7 11.85 1.22 6.62
CA THR A 7 11.24 1.96 5.50
C THR A 7 11.11 1.10 4.26
N ILE A 8 12.17 0.37 3.88
CA ILE A 8 12.16 -0.51 2.71
C ILE A 8 11.14 -1.64 2.90
N LEU A 9 11.10 -2.25 4.10
CA LEU A 9 10.16 -3.32 4.42
C LEU A 9 8.71 -2.86 4.25
N PHE A 10 8.38 -1.67 4.76
CA PHE A 10 7.03 -1.12 4.65
C PHE A 10 6.64 -0.78 3.21
N ILE A 11 7.57 -0.29 2.39
CA ILE A 11 7.32 -0.06 0.95
C ILE A 11 7.02 -1.37 0.23
N ILE A 12 7.82 -2.42 0.47
CA ILE A 12 7.63 -3.73 -0.16
C ILE A 12 6.27 -4.32 0.23
N ILE A 13 5.93 -4.29 1.52
CA ILE A 13 4.66 -4.84 2.01
C ILE A 13 3.47 -4.05 1.45
N GLY A 14 3.52 -2.71 1.49
CA GLY A 14 2.47 -1.86 0.95
C GLY A 14 2.26 -2.05 -0.56
N ALA A 15 3.34 -2.19 -1.33
CA ALA A 15 3.26 -2.47 -2.76
C ALA A 15 2.72 -3.86 -3.06
N ALA A 16 3.16 -4.89 -2.33
CA ALA A 16 2.66 -6.25 -2.48
C ALA A 16 1.17 -6.32 -2.15
N LEU A 17 0.74 -5.71 -1.04
CA LEU A 17 -0.66 -5.68 -0.65
C LEU A 17 -1.50 -4.95 -1.69
N GLY A 18 -1.12 -3.76 -2.16
CA GLY A 18 -1.92 -3.06 -3.16
C GLY A 18 -1.97 -3.78 -4.52
N THR A 19 -0.88 -4.42 -4.95
CA THR A 19 -0.82 -5.14 -6.24
C THR A 19 -1.56 -6.49 -6.18
N TYR A 20 -1.36 -7.27 -5.13
CA TYR A 20 -1.93 -8.61 -4.99
C TYR A 20 -3.25 -8.64 -4.20
N SER A 21 -3.73 -7.48 -3.72
CA SER A 21 -5.00 -7.28 -3.01
C SER A 21 -6.15 -8.01 -3.70
N GLN A 22 -6.22 -7.86 -5.02
CA GLN A 22 -7.24 -8.42 -5.88
C GLN A 22 -7.18 -9.95 -5.91
N SER A 23 -6.00 -10.53 -6.15
CA SER A 23 -5.82 -11.99 -6.18
C SER A 23 -6.15 -12.62 -4.83
N ILE A 24 -5.82 -11.93 -3.73
CA ILE A 24 -6.15 -12.35 -2.37
C ILE A 24 -7.67 -12.24 -2.14
N ALA A 25 -8.30 -11.16 -2.56
CA ALA A 25 -9.75 -10.96 -2.42
C ALA A 25 -10.55 -12.01 -3.20
N TYR A 26 -10.18 -12.32 -4.45
CA TYR A 26 -10.83 -13.39 -5.23
C TYR A 26 -10.61 -14.76 -4.62
N TRP A 27 -9.40 -15.04 -4.15
CA TRP A 27 -9.12 -16.32 -3.52
C TRP A 27 -9.96 -16.50 -2.25
N LEU A 28 -10.07 -15.44 -1.42
CA LEU A 28 -10.88 -15.45 -0.20
C LEU A 28 -12.37 -15.59 -0.50
N ASP A 29 -12.90 -14.85 -1.47
CA ASP A 29 -14.30 -14.92 -1.89
C ASP A 29 -14.66 -16.32 -2.43
N ALA A 30 -13.79 -16.90 -3.27
CA ALA A 30 -14.03 -18.19 -3.89
C ALA A 30 -13.81 -19.40 -2.95
N HIS A 31 -13.02 -19.27 -1.88
CA HIS A 31 -12.60 -20.45 -1.08
C HIS A 31 -12.85 -20.35 0.42
N VAL A 32 -13.15 -19.17 0.98
CA VAL A 32 -13.15 -18.98 2.44
C VAL A 32 -14.41 -18.28 2.95
N ILE A 33 -14.79 -17.15 2.38
CA ILE A 33 -15.90 -16.32 2.89
C ILE A 33 -16.67 -15.73 1.70
N GLU A 34 -17.97 -16.02 1.59
CA GLU A 34 -18.89 -15.25 0.73
C GLU A 34 -19.05 -13.86 1.34
N GLY A 35 -18.19 -12.93 0.95
CA GLY A 35 -18.12 -11.59 1.53
C GLY A 35 -18.16 -10.53 0.44
N PRO A 36 -18.67 -9.32 0.73
CA PRO A 36 -18.69 -8.28 -0.27
C PRO A 36 -17.25 -7.94 -0.68
N LEU A 37 -16.89 -8.24 -1.93
CA LEU A 37 -15.58 -7.98 -2.55
C LEU A 37 -15.05 -6.56 -2.24
N TYR A 38 -15.96 -5.59 -2.16
CA TYR A 38 -15.70 -4.20 -1.77
C TYR A 38 -15.08 -4.03 -0.38
N GLY A 39 -15.50 -4.82 0.60
CA GLY A 39 -14.96 -4.78 1.95
C GLY A 39 -13.47 -5.16 1.98
N TYR A 40 -13.09 -6.18 1.22
CA TYR A 40 -11.70 -6.61 1.08
C TYR A 40 -10.86 -5.58 0.32
N LEU A 41 -11.40 -5.00 -0.76
CA LEU A 41 -10.73 -3.95 -1.53
C LEU A 41 -10.48 -2.70 -0.68
N ILE A 42 -11.48 -2.21 0.04
CA ILE A 42 -11.33 -1.07 0.95
C ILE A 42 -10.33 -1.38 2.06
N GLY A 43 -10.42 -2.57 2.68
CA GLY A 43 -9.48 -3.00 3.71
C GLY A 43 -8.04 -2.99 3.20
N THR A 44 -7.82 -3.41 1.96
CA THR A 44 -6.46 -3.48 1.40
C THR A 44 -5.93 -2.11 0.98
N ILE A 45 -6.78 -1.21 0.50
CA ILE A 45 -6.43 0.21 0.27
C ILE A 45 -6.00 0.85 1.59
N LEU A 46 -6.80 0.72 2.65
CA LEU A 46 -6.49 1.29 3.96
C LEU A 46 -5.19 0.71 4.53
N THR A 47 -4.98 -0.61 4.40
CA THR A 47 -3.77 -1.27 4.88
C THR A 47 -2.52 -0.79 4.12
N SER A 48 -2.63 -0.64 2.79
CA SER A 48 -1.53 -0.12 1.96
C SER A 48 -1.18 1.31 2.34
N LEU A 49 -2.18 2.17 2.56
CA LEU A 49 -1.99 3.56 3.03
C LEU A 49 -1.28 3.61 4.38
N VAL A 50 -1.64 2.72 5.33
CA VAL A 50 -0.96 2.61 6.62
C VAL A 50 0.52 2.27 6.44
N PHE A 51 0.86 1.30 5.58
CA PHE A 51 2.25 0.93 5.33
C PHE A 51 3.06 2.06 4.68
N PHE A 52 2.49 2.78 3.70
CA PHE A 52 3.15 3.96 3.13
C PHE A 52 3.28 5.10 4.13
N GLY A 53 2.29 5.32 5.01
CA GLY A 53 2.36 6.28 6.10
C GLY A 53 3.44 5.94 7.12
N LEU A 54 3.58 4.67 7.49
CA LEU A 54 4.66 4.19 8.36
C LEU A 54 6.03 4.38 7.71
N ALA A 55 6.18 4.10 6.40
CA ALA A 55 7.40 4.36 5.65
C ALA A 55 7.78 5.85 5.65
N ALA A 56 6.80 6.74 5.50
CA ALA A 56 7.01 8.18 5.58
C ALA A 56 7.42 8.62 7.00
N TRP A 57 6.75 8.09 8.03
CA TRP A 57 7.04 8.38 9.44
C TRP A 57 8.44 7.93 9.87
N THR A 58 8.85 6.71 9.51
CA THR A 58 10.21 6.22 9.81
C THR A 58 11.26 7.05 9.09
N THR A 59 10.98 7.48 7.86
CA THR A 59 11.86 8.38 7.10
C THR A 59 11.98 9.75 7.78
N TYR A 60 10.90 10.25 8.38
CA TYR A 60 10.90 11.53 9.12
C TYR A 60 11.77 11.44 10.37
N ARG A 61 11.54 10.38 11.16
CA ARG A 61 12.28 10.09 12.38
C ARG A 61 13.75 9.79 12.13
N ALA A 62 14.14 9.40 10.92
CA ALA A 62 15.53 9.16 10.55
C ALA A 62 16.38 10.45 10.42
N GLY A 63 15.78 11.64 10.48
CA GLY A 63 16.52 12.90 10.65
C GLY A 63 17.34 13.35 9.45
N ASN A 64 16.91 13.05 8.22
CA ASN A 64 17.70 13.38 7.02
C ASN A 64 17.36 14.77 6.48
N GLY A 65 18.39 15.59 6.23
CA GLY A 65 18.33 16.79 5.39
C GLY A 65 18.01 16.45 3.92
N ARG A 66 18.20 17.40 2.98
CA ARG A 66 17.81 17.39 1.54
C ARG A 66 17.57 16.05 0.80
N GLY A 67 18.26 14.95 1.12
CA GLY A 67 17.94 13.59 0.65
C GLY A 67 16.60 13.00 1.14
N SER A 68 15.96 13.60 2.15
CA SER A 68 14.64 13.21 2.66
C SER A 68 13.53 13.43 1.63
N LEU A 69 13.59 14.54 0.87
CA LEU A 69 12.60 14.89 -0.15
C LEU A 69 12.50 13.83 -1.23
N VAL A 70 13.63 13.34 -1.75
CA VAL A 70 13.67 12.28 -2.77
C VAL A 70 13.05 10.99 -2.25
N TYR A 71 13.33 10.62 -1.00
CA TYR A 71 12.73 9.44 -0.36
C TYR A 71 11.22 9.58 -0.20
N TYR A 72 10.73 10.74 0.22
CA TYR A 72 9.29 11.02 0.29
C TYR A 72 8.64 11.02 -1.09
N SER A 73 9.29 11.57 -2.10
CA SER A 73 8.79 11.57 -3.48
C SER A 73 8.66 10.15 -4.01
N ILE A 74 9.62 9.25 -3.74
CA ILE A 74 9.54 7.84 -4.13
C ILE A 74 8.41 7.13 -3.39
N ILE A 75 8.28 7.34 -2.07
CA ILE A 75 7.18 6.76 -1.27
C ILE A 75 5.82 7.26 -1.79
N ALA A 76 5.70 8.54 -2.11
CA ALA A 76 4.48 9.14 -2.64
C ALA A 76 4.16 8.68 -4.07
N LEU A 77 5.17 8.53 -4.95
CA LEU A 77 5.00 8.02 -6.31
C LEU A 77 4.57 6.56 -6.29
N VAL A 78 5.27 5.70 -5.54
CA VAL A 78 4.94 4.28 -5.46
C VAL A 78 3.59 4.10 -4.75
N GLY A 79 3.40 4.73 -3.59
CA GLY A 79 2.15 4.63 -2.84
C GLY A 79 0.95 5.22 -3.55
N GLY A 80 1.12 6.37 -4.22
CA GLY A 80 0.08 7.00 -5.03
C GLY A 80 -0.29 6.15 -6.24
N THR A 81 0.69 5.61 -6.97
CA THR A 81 0.43 4.73 -8.12
C THR A 81 -0.31 3.47 -7.71
N VAL A 82 0.11 2.84 -6.60
CA VAL A 82 -0.55 1.65 -6.04
C VAL A 82 -1.99 1.98 -5.59
N ALA A 83 -2.21 3.08 -4.90
CA ALA A 83 -3.54 3.50 -4.47
C ALA A 83 -4.47 3.85 -5.66
N ILE A 84 -3.95 4.54 -6.69
CA ILE A 84 -4.69 4.85 -7.92
C ILE A 84 -5.03 3.56 -8.68
N TRP A 85 -4.12 2.59 -8.75
CA TRP A 85 -4.39 1.29 -9.34
C TRP A 85 -5.50 0.54 -8.60
N SER A 86 -5.44 0.48 -7.27
CA SER A 86 -6.49 -0.15 -6.46
C SER A 86 -7.84 0.57 -6.60
N LEU A 87 -7.87 1.90 -6.68
CA LEU A 87 -9.08 2.69 -6.94
C LEU A 87 -9.65 2.47 -8.35
N PHE A 88 -8.79 2.43 -9.37
CA PHE A 88 -9.18 2.13 -10.75
C PHE A 88 -9.80 0.74 -10.87
N VAL A 89 -9.19 -0.25 -10.23
CA VAL A 89 -9.73 -1.61 -10.18
C VAL A 89 -11.06 -1.63 -9.42
N ALA A 90 -11.18 -0.97 -8.27
CA ALA A 90 -12.46 -0.87 -7.57
C ALA A 90 -13.56 -0.19 -8.42
N ALA A 91 -13.20 0.84 -9.20
CA ALA A 91 -14.12 1.55 -10.08
C ALA A 91 -14.55 0.74 -11.31
N MET A 92 -13.64 0.00 -11.96
CA MET A 92 -14.00 -0.88 -13.10
C MET A 92 -14.95 -2.01 -12.71
N TRP A 93 -14.94 -2.42 -11.43
CA TRP A 93 -15.77 -3.49 -10.91
C TRP A 93 -17.06 -3.00 -10.22
N ALA A 94 -17.22 -1.67 -10.09
CA ALA A 94 -18.45 -1.00 -9.69
C ALA A 94 -19.44 -0.76 -10.85
N GLY A 95 -19.08 -1.21 -12.05
CA GLY A 95 -19.98 -1.37 -13.18
C GLY A 95 -20.81 -2.64 -13.07
#